data_AF-L0KYI3-F1
#
_entry.id   AF-L0KYI3-F1
#
_cell.length_a   1.000
_cell.length_b   1.000
_cell.length_c   1.000
_cell.angle_alpha   90.00
_cell.angle_beta   90.00
_cell.angle_gamma   90.00
#
_symmetry.space_group_name_H-M   'P 1'
#
loop_
_entity.id
_entity.type
_entity.pdbx_description
1 polymer ?
#
loop_
_entity_poly.entity_id
_entity_poly.type
_entity_poly.pdbx_seq_one_letter_code
_entity_poly.pdbx_strand_id
1 'polypeptide(L)'
;MSTAGKIVLAGKEYSLDTLKVITGHSVLKDTGSISDELLILCSVIDNPYLLPYFLETFYSMQLRDENAFHFALLRIQVDSQLRMNEDIQKYQHRMYAARTLEKLLFNELLLETLAVQDIME
;
A
#
# COMPACT_ATOMS: atom_id res chain seq x y z
N MET A 1 4.20 -20.63 -10.35
CA MET A 1 4.36 -21.64 -9.28
C MET A 1 4.56 -20.89 -7.98
N SER A 2 3.67 -21.04 -6.99
CA SER A 2 3.81 -20.35 -5.71
C SER A 2 4.65 -21.20 -4.76
N THR A 3 5.78 -20.65 -4.33
CA THR A 3 6.51 -21.13 -3.17
C THR A 3 6.20 -20.18 -2.01
N ALA A 4 5.72 -20.75 -0.89
CA ALA A 4 5.48 -20.11 0.41
C ALA A 4 5.20 -18.58 0.37
N GLY A 5 3.93 -18.20 0.22
CA GLY A 5 3.48 -16.81 0.43
C GLY A 5 3.88 -15.80 -0.65
N LYS A 6 4.53 -16.23 -1.74
CA LYS A 6 4.95 -15.35 -2.84
C LYS A 6 4.41 -15.77 -4.20
N ILE A 7 4.31 -14.81 -5.11
CA ILE A 7 3.88 -15.00 -6.49
C ILE A 7 4.77 -14.22 -7.45
N VAL A 8 5.06 -14.79 -8.62
CA VAL A 8 5.83 -14.12 -9.68
C VAL A 8 4.86 -13.58 -10.73
N LEU A 9 4.89 -12.27 -10.96
CA LEU A 9 4.12 -11.55 -11.98
C LEU A 9 5.08 -10.70 -12.79
N ALA A 10 4.95 -10.69 -14.13
CA ALA A 10 5.84 -9.92 -15.02
C ALA A 10 7.37 -10.08 -14.74
N GLY A 11 7.80 -11.26 -14.29
CA GLY A 11 9.20 -11.55 -13.95
C GLY A 11 9.68 -11.03 -12.60
N LYS A 12 8.80 -10.41 -11.79
CA LYS A 12 9.10 -9.93 -10.44
C LYS A 12 8.32 -10.72 -9.39
N GLU A 13 8.93 -10.91 -8.22
CA GLU A 13 8.31 -11.59 -7.09
C GLU A 13 7.59 -10.60 -6.18
N TYR A 14 6.38 -10.98 -5.73
CA TYR A 14 5.51 -10.19 -4.86
C TYR A 14 5.00 -11.02 -3.69
N SER A 15 4.79 -10.38 -2.54
CA SER A 15 4.07 -10.97 -1.42
C SER A 15 2.60 -11.20 -1.77
N LEU A 16 2.15 -12.45 -1.66
CA LEU A 16 0.76 -12.81 -1.89
C LEU A 16 -0.16 -12.12 -0.89
N ASP A 17 0.26 -12.00 0.38
CA ASP A 17 -0.57 -11.40 1.42
C ASP A 17 -0.68 -9.89 1.24
N THR A 18 0.39 -9.22 0.78
CA THR A 18 0.33 -7.80 0.47
C THR A 18 -0.59 -7.54 -0.73
N LEU A 19 -0.52 -8.36 -1.78
CA LEU A 19 -1.43 -8.25 -2.92
C LEU A 19 -2.90 -8.45 -2.49
N LYS A 20 -3.20 -9.44 -1.64
CA LYS A 20 -4.56 -9.63 -1.11
C LYS A 20 -5.09 -8.39 -0.40
N VAL A 21 -4.25 -7.75 0.43
CA VAL A 21 -4.61 -6.51 1.15
C VAL A 21 -4.86 -5.38 0.15
N ILE A 22 -3.94 -5.15 -0.77
CA ILE A 22 -4.02 -4.06 -1.76
C ILE A 22 -5.27 -4.21 -2.64
N THR A 23 -5.55 -5.41 -3.14
CA THR A 23 -6.73 -5.68 -3.99
C THR A 23 -8.02 -5.83 -3.19
N GLY A 24 -7.96 -5.98 -1.86
CA GLY A 24 -9.14 -6.25 -1.03
C GLY A 24 -9.76 -7.63 -1.26
N HIS A 25 -8.96 -8.63 -1.63
CA HIS A 25 -9.43 -9.98 -1.92
C HIS A 25 -8.72 -11.00 -1.03
N SER A 26 -9.47 -11.76 -0.23
CA SER A 26 -8.91 -12.83 0.61
C SER A 26 -8.29 -13.98 -0.22
N VAL A 27 -8.74 -14.15 -1.46
CA VAL A 27 -8.22 -15.11 -2.44
C VAL A 27 -8.03 -14.40 -3.78
N LEU A 28 -6.79 -14.40 -4.28
CA LEU A 28 -6.44 -13.86 -5.59
C LEU A 28 -6.72 -14.94 -6.66
N LYS A 29 -7.82 -14.77 -7.39
CA LYS A 29 -8.23 -15.72 -8.45
C LYS A 29 -7.69 -15.35 -9.82
N ASP A 30 -7.65 -14.05 -10.11
CA ASP A 30 -7.14 -13.51 -11.35
C ASP A 30 -6.04 -12.51 -11.04
N THR A 31 -4.82 -12.86 -11.42
CA THR A 31 -3.63 -12.05 -11.18
C THR A 31 -3.26 -11.19 -12.39
N GLY A 32 -3.88 -11.45 -13.55
CA GLY A 32 -3.67 -10.67 -14.77
C GLY A 32 -4.47 -9.36 -14.79
N SER A 33 -5.47 -9.21 -13.91
CA SER A 33 -6.25 -7.98 -13.76
C SER A 33 -5.64 -6.99 -12.76
N ILE A 34 -4.58 -7.38 -12.03
CA ILE A 34 -3.90 -6.47 -11.11
C ILE A 34 -3.15 -5.41 -11.91
N SER A 35 -3.42 -4.16 -11.58
CA SER A 35 -2.88 -3.02 -12.28
C SER A 35 -1.37 -2.84 -12.00
N ASP A 36 -0.58 -2.34 -12.95
CA ASP A 36 0.86 -2.07 -12.77
C ASP A 36 1.11 -1.09 -11.63
N GLU A 37 0.23 -0.10 -11.48
CA GLU A 37 0.21 0.87 -10.39
C GLU A 37 0.13 0.16 -9.02
N LEU A 38 -0.76 -0.84 -8.90
CA LEU A 38 -0.91 -1.65 -7.69
C LEU A 38 0.27 -2.62 -7.48
N LEU A 39 0.91 -3.10 -8.54
CA LEU A 39 2.13 -3.91 -8.44
C LEU A 39 3.33 -3.07 -7.96
N ILE A 40 3.43 -1.83 -8.43
CA ILE A 40 4.45 -0.87 -7.96
C ILE A 40 4.19 -0.55 -6.48
N LEU A 41 2.94 -0.28 -6.09
CA LEU A 41 2.55 -0.11 -4.69
C LEU A 41 2.93 -1.34 -3.86
N CYS A 42 2.60 -2.55 -4.30
CA CYS A 42 2.97 -3.79 -3.61
C CYS A 42 4.47 -3.89 -3.35
N SER A 43 5.29 -3.50 -4.33
CA SER A 43 6.75 -3.51 -4.20
C SER A 43 7.24 -2.60 -3.07
N VAL A 44 6.65 -1.40 -2.96
CA VAL A 44 7.00 -0.44 -1.92
C VAL A 44 6.43 -0.86 -0.56
N ILE A 45 5.26 -1.49 -0.50
CA ILE A 45 4.72 -1.98 0.77
C ILE A 45 5.47 -3.22 1.28
N ASP A 46 5.95 -4.09 0.39
CA ASP A 46 6.80 -5.22 0.75
C ASP A 46 8.17 -4.77 1.27
N ASN A 47 8.67 -3.63 0.76
CA ASN A 47 9.89 -2.99 1.26
C ASN A 47 9.75 -1.45 1.30
N PRO A 48 9.25 -0.88 2.41
CA PRO A 48 9.01 0.57 2.54
C PRO A 48 10.24 1.46 2.33
N TYR A 49 11.45 0.92 2.49
CA TYR A 49 12.69 1.65 2.20
C TYR A 49 12.87 1.97 0.71
N LEU A 50 12.09 1.36 -0.17
CA LEU A 50 12.07 1.71 -1.58
C LEU A 50 11.34 3.02 -1.86
N LEU A 51 10.45 3.47 -0.96
CA LEU A 51 9.59 4.64 -1.21
C LEU A 51 10.33 5.88 -1.75
N PRO A 52 11.48 6.31 -1.18
CA PRO A 52 12.19 7.50 -1.68
C PRO A 52 12.53 7.43 -3.17
N TYR A 53 12.85 6.24 -3.68
CA TYR A 53 13.20 6.02 -5.10
C TYR A 53 11.98 5.95 -6.02
N PHE A 54 10.79 5.76 -5.46
CA PHE A 54 9.54 5.66 -6.19
C PHE A 54 8.68 6.94 -6.09
N LEU A 55 9.08 7.95 -5.31
CA LEU A 55 8.30 9.19 -5.14
C LEU A 55 7.98 9.86 -6.48
N GLU A 56 8.99 10.07 -7.32
CA GLU A 56 8.79 10.65 -8.67
C GLU A 56 7.91 9.76 -9.55
N THR A 57 8.06 8.43 -9.43
CA THR A 57 7.24 7.47 -10.17
C THR A 57 5.77 7.58 -9.78
N PHE A 58 5.44 7.59 -8.48
CA PHE A 58 4.06 7.77 -8.05
C PHE A 58 3.51 9.14 -8.40
N TYR A 59 4.29 10.20 -8.16
CA TYR A 59 3.85 11.57 -8.40
C TYR A 59 3.49 11.84 -9.88
N SER A 60 4.23 11.22 -10.81
CA SER A 60 4.02 11.39 -12.26
C SER A 60 3.14 10.31 -12.90
N MET A 61 2.78 9.26 -12.16
CA MET A 61 1.98 8.15 -12.67
C MET A 61 0.55 8.58 -12.94
N GLN A 62 0.03 8.20 -14.10
CA GLN A 62 -1.40 8.32 -14.40
C GLN A 62 -2.13 7.09 -13.86
N LEU A 63 -2.91 7.27 -12.79
CA LEU A 63 -3.70 6.19 -12.20
C LEU A 63 -4.89 5.87 -13.11
N ARG A 64 -5.02 4.60 -13.52
CA ARG A 64 -6.20 4.14 -14.28
C ARG A 64 -7.52 4.26 -13.50
N ASP A 65 -7.46 4.01 -12.21
CA ASP A 65 -8.59 4.12 -11.28
C ASP A 65 -8.09 4.69 -9.95
N GLU A 66 -8.24 6.01 -9.79
CA GLU A 66 -7.82 6.74 -8.60
C GLU A 66 -8.51 6.24 -7.33
N ASN A 67 -9.80 5.95 -7.39
CA ASN A 67 -10.57 5.46 -6.24
C ASN A 67 -10.06 4.09 -5.80
N ALA A 68 -9.84 3.17 -6.74
CA ALA A 68 -9.31 1.85 -6.42
C ALA A 68 -7.93 1.94 -5.77
N PHE A 69 -7.07 2.84 -6.26
CA PHE A 69 -5.74 3.07 -5.70
C PHE A 69 -5.81 3.70 -4.30
N HIS A 70 -6.67 4.70 -4.10
CA HIS A 70 -6.88 5.34 -2.80
C HIS A 70 -7.38 4.31 -1.76
N PHE A 71 -8.34 3.47 -2.13
CA PHE A 71 -8.78 2.37 -1.26
C PHE A 71 -7.68 1.33 -0.99
N ALA A 72 -6.75 1.10 -1.92
CA ALA A 72 -5.61 0.23 -1.64
C ALA A 72 -4.73 0.80 -0.52
N LEU A 73 -4.41 2.10 -0.56
CA LEU A 73 -3.68 2.79 0.51
C LEU A 73 -4.41 2.70 1.85
N LEU A 74 -5.73 2.89 1.83
CA LEU A 74 -6.59 2.76 3.01
C LEU A 74 -6.52 1.36 3.63
N ARG A 75 -6.64 0.30 2.80
CA ARG A 75 -6.56 -1.09 3.26
C ARG A 75 -5.22 -1.40 3.91
N ILE A 76 -4.12 -0.86 3.36
CA ILE A 76 -2.79 -1.04 3.95
C ILE A 76 -2.71 -0.40 5.34
N GLN A 77 -3.29 0.79 5.53
CA GLN A 77 -3.32 1.46 6.83
C GLN A 77 -4.12 0.64 7.85
N VAL A 78 -5.32 0.18 7.48
CA VAL A 78 -6.16 -0.66 8.35
C VAL A 78 -5.47 -1.97 8.70
N ASP A 79 -4.91 -2.69 7.71
CA ASP A 79 -4.14 -3.93 7.94
C ASP A 79 -2.97 -3.69 8.91
N SER A 80 -2.23 -2.59 8.71
CA SER A 80 -1.08 -2.25 9.54
C SER A 80 -1.47 -1.93 10.98
N GLN A 81 -2.60 -1.24 11.19
CA GLN A 81 -3.10 -0.97 12.54
C GLN A 81 -3.57 -2.25 13.25
N LEU A 82 -4.32 -3.11 12.54
CA LEU A 82 -4.82 -4.38 13.11
C LEU A 82 -3.69 -5.33 13.52
N ARG A 83 -2.59 -5.31 12.77
CA ARG A 83 -1.47 -6.25 12.95
C ARG A 83 -0.24 -5.64 13.62
N MET A 84 -0.35 -4.40 14.10
CA MET A 84 0.76 -3.64 14.69
C MET A 84 1.50 -4.42 15.78
N ASN A 85 0.77 -5.16 16.62
CA ASN A 85 1.35 -5.92 17.73
C ASN A 85 2.06 -7.21 17.28
N GLU A 86 1.87 -7.66 16.03
CA GLU A 86 2.60 -8.82 15.49
C GLU A 86 4.04 -8.46 15.15
N ASP A 87 4.26 -7.26 14.59
CA ASP A 87 5.57 -6.72 14.22
C ASP A 87 5.48 -5.19 14.09
N ILE A 88 5.76 -4.51 15.19
CA ILE A 88 5.59 -3.04 15.30
C ILE A 88 6.39 -2.34 14.20
N GLN A 89 7.65 -2.71 14.00
CA GLN A 89 8.52 -2.02 13.05
C GLN A 89 8.02 -2.20 11.61
N LYS A 90 7.70 -3.43 11.22
CA LYS A 90 7.18 -3.73 9.88
C LYS A 90 5.89 -2.98 9.58
N TYR A 91 4.92 -3.03 10.49
CA TYR A 91 3.61 -2.42 10.26
C TYR A 91 3.63 -0.90 10.41
N GLN A 92 4.50 -0.33 11.25
CA GLN A 92 4.75 1.12 11.26
C GLN A 92 5.31 1.62 9.93
N HIS A 93 6.31 0.93 9.36
CA HIS A 93 6.88 1.33 8.07
C HIS A 93 5.87 1.21 6.92
N ARG A 94 5.07 0.15 6.90
CA ARG A 94 3.98 -0.02 5.90
C ARG A 94 2.94 1.10 6.02
N MET A 95 2.53 1.42 7.24
CA MET A 95 1.59 2.52 7.50
C MET A 95 2.16 3.88 7.08
N TYR A 96 3.43 4.14 7.39
CA TYR A 96 4.12 5.36 6.96
C TYR A 96 4.15 5.49 5.43
N ALA A 97 4.50 4.41 4.72
CA ALA A 97 4.54 4.44 3.26
C ALA A 97 3.16 4.72 2.65
N ALA A 98 2.12 4.04 3.14
CA ALA A 98 0.76 4.25 2.65
C ALA A 98 0.27 5.68 2.87
N ARG A 99 0.48 6.24 4.08
CA ARG A 99 0.09 7.62 4.41
C ARG A 99 0.87 8.65 3.61
N THR A 100 2.16 8.43 3.41
CA THR A 100 2.99 9.33 2.61
C THR A 100 2.51 9.38 1.17
N LEU A 101 2.19 8.23 0.58
CA LEU A 101 1.65 8.17 -0.77
C LEU A 101 0.24 8.77 -0.87
N GLU A 102 -0.59 8.57 0.15
CA GLU A 102 -1.94 9.16 0.19
C GLU A 102 -1.86 10.69 0.21
N LYS A 103 -1.00 11.25 1.08
CA LYS A 103 -0.74 12.70 1.12
C LYS A 103 -0.17 13.22 -0.20
N LEU A 104 0.77 12.48 -0.80
CA LEU A 104 1.42 12.89 -2.06
C LEU A 104 0.44 12.96 -3.23
N LEU A 105 -0.48 11.99 -3.33
CA LEU A 105 -1.34 11.81 -4.50
C LEU A 105 -2.69 12.50 -4.35
N PHE A 106 -3.23 12.58 -3.14
CA PHE A 106 -4.60 13.05 -2.89
C PHE A 106 -4.65 14.32 -2.02
N ASN A 107 -3.49 14.81 -1.53
CA ASN A 107 -3.38 15.96 -0.62
C ASN A 107 -4.20 15.84 0.69
N GLU A 108 -4.64 14.62 1.03
CA GLU A 108 -5.44 14.36 2.23
C GLU A 108 -5.12 12.96 2.79
N LEU A 109 -5.56 12.71 4.03
CA LEU A 109 -5.64 11.37 4.60
C LEU A 109 -7.11 11.08 4.94
N LEU A 110 -7.67 10.00 4.40
CA LEU A 110 -9.04 9.59 4.73
C LEU A 110 -9.17 9.10 6.18
N LEU A 111 -8.11 8.50 6.73
CA LEU A 111 -8.05 8.03 8.12
C LEU A 111 -6.96 8.78 8.88
N GLU A 112 -7.21 10.04 9.17
CA GLU A 112 -6.46 10.80 10.16
C GLU A 112 -7.27 10.91 11.45
N THR A 113 -6.70 10.46 12.56
CA THR A 113 -7.15 10.91 13.86
C THR A 113 -6.62 12.32 14.05
N LEU A 114 -7.51 13.31 14.06
CA LEU A 114 -7.20 14.66 14.53
C LEU A 114 -6.54 14.53 15.91
N ALA A 115 -5.28 14.95 16.03
CA ALA A 115 -4.72 15.18 17.34
C ALA A 115 -5.48 16.36 17.93
N VAL A 116 -6.00 16.21 19.15
CA VAL A 116 -6.73 17.28 19.87
C VAL A 116 -5.88 18.56 20.02
N GLN A 117 -4.57 18.48 19.79
CA GLN A 117 -3.65 19.61 19.78
C GLN A 117 -3.81 20.57 18.58
N ASP A 118 -4.43 20.15 17.48
CA ASP A 118 -4.63 21.00 16.29
C ASP A 118 -5.90 21.87 16.37
N ILE A 119 -6.68 21.76 17.45
CA ILE A 119 -7.93 22.52 17.69
C ILE A 119 -7.69 23.68 18.68
N MET A 120 -6.45 23.88 19.13
CA MET A 120 -6.08 24.90 20.12
C MET A 120 -5.01 25.88 19.61
N GLU A 121 -5.23 26.42 18.40
CA GLU A 121 -4.66 27.72 17.99
C GLU A 121 -5.78 28.69 17.60
#